data_AF-A0A081NCP3-F1
#
_entry.id   AF-A0A081NCP3-F1
#
_cell.length_a   1.000
_cell.length_b   1.000
_cell.length_c   1.000
_cell.angle_alpha   90.00
_cell.angle_beta   90.00
_cell.angle_gamma   90.00
#
_symmetry.space_group_name_H-M   'P 1'
#
loop_
_entity.id
_entity.type
_entity.pdbx_description
1 polymer ?
#
loop_
_entity_poly.entity_id
_entity_poly.type
_entity_poly.pdbx_seq_one_letter_code
_entity_poly.pdbx_strand_id
1 'polypeptide(L)'
;MTHEDEVKAELNEEQKSALARLTPLLLCGEQSAMLVFHNECQRLNFNQTSSLQALQQIEADEFIHEQALQRLQQWLPTPKDIRHIKRQSQIFYARLHKHSKTIKEHFMLISQLDACVCVIMSAMAQAMRHQPEMQSLFKLILEDEARHVYISRVHARSLNSHESDNNRHSDLHNQLIELLSTEKQAFNALNVNTSLLFKRIEELALKRKRA
;
A
#
# COMPACT_ATOMS: atom_id res chain seq x y z
N MET A 1 21.53 -7.37 26.92
CA MET A 1 20.28 -6.62 26.70
C MET A 1 19.71 -7.11 25.40
N THR A 2 18.95 -8.21 25.48
CA THR A 2 18.48 -9.02 24.35
C THR A 2 17.05 -9.41 24.68
N HIS A 3 16.08 -8.70 24.12
CA HIS A 3 14.74 -9.20 23.97
C HIS A 3 14.24 -8.69 22.63
N GLU A 4 14.35 -9.58 21.66
CA GLU A 4 13.52 -9.61 20.47
C GLU A 4 12.07 -9.59 20.95
N ASP A 5 11.38 -8.45 20.78
CA ASP A 5 9.93 -8.40 20.96
C ASP A 5 9.31 -9.22 19.82
N GLU A 6 9.22 -10.54 20.05
CA GLU A 6 8.46 -11.45 19.21
C GLU A 6 7.05 -10.88 19.06
N VAL A 7 6.59 -10.78 17.82
CA VAL A 7 5.18 -10.58 17.50
C VAL A 7 4.41 -11.79 18.03
N LYS A 8 3.97 -11.74 19.29
CA LYS A 8 3.19 -12.79 19.95
C LYS A 8 1.71 -12.67 19.59
N ALA A 9 1.40 -12.66 18.31
CA ALA A 9 0.00 -12.79 17.88
C ALA A 9 -0.42 -14.27 18.07
N GLU A 10 -1.55 -14.51 18.71
CA GLU A 10 -2.14 -15.86 18.86
C GLU A 10 -2.88 -16.27 17.59
N LEU A 11 -2.17 -16.29 16.45
CA LEU A 11 -2.74 -16.70 15.17
C LEU A 11 -2.80 -18.21 15.05
N ASN A 12 -3.93 -18.72 14.57
CA ASN A 12 -4.01 -20.12 14.16
C ASN A 12 -3.25 -20.35 12.84
N GLU A 13 -2.99 -21.60 12.50
CA GLU A 13 -2.19 -21.96 11.31
C GLU A 13 -2.83 -21.53 9.98
N GLU A 14 -4.16 -21.47 9.91
CA GLU A 14 -4.89 -20.97 8.74
C GLU A 14 -4.68 -19.46 8.56
N GLN A 15 -4.76 -18.69 9.65
CA GLN A 15 -4.49 -17.25 9.66
C GLN A 15 -3.04 -16.94 9.33
N LYS A 16 -2.08 -17.69 9.89
CA LYS A 16 -0.66 -17.55 9.53
C LYS A 16 -0.44 -17.84 8.04
N SER A 17 -1.03 -18.92 7.54
CA SER A 17 -0.93 -19.28 6.12
C SER A 17 -1.54 -18.21 5.21
N ALA A 18 -2.66 -17.61 5.61
CA ALA A 18 -3.30 -16.54 4.87
C ALA A 18 -2.47 -15.25 4.89
N LEU A 19 -1.98 -14.81 6.05
CA LEU A 19 -1.07 -13.66 6.13
C LEU A 19 0.21 -13.89 5.32
N ALA A 20 0.76 -15.10 5.33
CA ALA A 20 1.96 -15.43 4.55
C ALA A 20 1.80 -15.17 3.05
N ARG A 21 0.56 -15.29 2.54
CA ARG A 21 0.22 -15.02 1.15
C ARG A 21 -0.01 -13.55 0.87
N LEU A 22 -0.52 -12.80 1.85
CA LEU A 22 -0.82 -11.36 1.71
C LEU A 22 0.39 -10.46 1.97
N THR A 23 1.26 -10.81 2.93
CA THR A 23 2.45 -10.01 3.28
C THR A 23 3.36 -9.70 2.08
N PRO A 24 3.62 -10.62 1.13
CA PRO A 24 4.39 -10.30 -0.07
C PRO A 24 3.75 -9.23 -0.98
N LEU A 25 2.43 -9.07 -0.98
CA LEU A 25 1.74 -8.02 -1.73
C LEU A 25 2.06 -6.65 -1.11
N LEU A 26 1.93 -6.56 0.21
CA LEU A 26 2.20 -5.35 0.98
C LEU A 26 3.68 -4.95 0.88
N LEU A 27 4.60 -5.89 1.10
CA LEU A 27 6.06 -5.64 0.98
C LEU A 27 6.46 -5.09 -0.39
N CYS A 28 5.85 -5.58 -1.47
CA CYS A 28 6.14 -5.07 -2.80
C CYS A 28 5.62 -3.63 -2.98
N GLY A 29 4.56 -3.26 -2.25
CA GLY A 29 4.07 -1.89 -2.14
C GLY A 29 5.08 -0.98 -1.49
N GLU A 30 5.52 -1.31 -0.28
CA GLU A 30 6.43 -0.41 0.47
C GLU A 30 7.74 -0.20 -0.30
N GLN A 31 8.29 -1.28 -0.88
CA GLN A 31 9.50 -1.20 -1.71
C GLN A 31 9.31 -0.36 -2.96
N SER A 32 8.12 -0.43 -3.58
CA SER A 32 7.78 0.40 -4.73
C SER A 32 7.63 1.87 -4.32
N ALA A 33 6.98 2.14 -3.19
CA ALA A 33 6.78 3.48 -2.65
C ALA A 33 8.12 4.14 -2.32
N MET A 34 8.97 3.45 -1.54
CA MET A 34 10.33 3.92 -1.20
C MET A 34 11.12 4.35 -2.44
N LEU A 35 11.12 3.53 -3.51
CA LEU A 35 11.83 3.87 -4.74
C LEU A 35 11.30 5.17 -5.37
N VAL A 36 9.98 5.36 -5.40
CA VAL A 36 9.37 6.57 -5.97
C VAL A 36 9.72 7.79 -5.16
N PHE A 37 9.50 7.75 -3.85
CA PHE A 37 9.76 8.87 -2.96
C PHE A 37 11.24 9.24 -2.94
N HIS A 38 12.13 8.25 -2.92
CA HIS A 38 13.57 8.46 -3.01
C HIS A 38 13.97 9.21 -4.29
N ASN A 39 13.50 8.74 -5.46
CA ASN A 39 13.79 9.36 -6.74
C ASN A 39 13.26 10.79 -6.82
N GLU A 40 12.08 11.04 -6.25
CA GLU A 40 11.51 12.38 -6.21
C GLU A 40 12.28 13.30 -5.27
N CYS A 41 12.69 12.83 -4.09
CA CYS A 41 13.57 13.56 -3.17
C CYS A 41 14.88 13.98 -3.86
N GLN A 42 15.48 13.10 -4.67
CA GLN A 42 16.69 13.43 -5.45
C GLN A 42 16.44 14.48 -6.54
N ARG A 43 15.24 14.48 -7.14
CA ARG A 43 14.87 15.42 -8.20
C ARG A 43 14.60 16.83 -7.66
N LEU A 44 14.03 16.93 -6.46
CA LEU A 44 13.73 18.22 -5.83
C LEU A 44 15.01 18.92 -5.37
N ASN A 45 15.17 20.19 -5.75
CA ASN A 45 16.29 21.02 -5.29
C ASN A 45 16.03 21.56 -3.88
N PHE A 46 17.10 21.99 -3.18
CA PHE A 46 17.05 22.56 -1.82
C PHE A 46 16.08 23.74 -1.62
N ASN A 47 15.59 24.38 -2.69
CA ASN A 47 14.63 25.48 -2.60
C ASN A 47 13.18 25.02 -2.30
N GLN A 48 12.90 23.72 -2.30
CA GLN A 48 11.57 23.13 -2.01
C GLN A 48 11.58 22.36 -0.67
N THR A 49 12.18 22.97 0.36
CA THR A 49 12.48 22.35 1.67
C THR A 49 11.29 21.68 2.34
N SER A 50 10.11 22.29 2.35
CA SER A 50 8.93 21.71 3.04
C SER A 50 8.36 20.50 2.32
N SER A 51 8.32 20.51 0.98
CA SER A 51 7.90 19.35 0.19
C SER A 51 8.92 18.22 0.28
N LEU A 52 10.21 18.56 0.21
CA LEU A 52 11.30 17.60 0.38
C LEU A 52 11.22 16.89 1.75
N GLN A 53 11.07 17.64 2.84
CA GLN A 53 10.93 17.06 4.18
C GLN A 53 9.72 16.14 4.30
N ALA A 54 8.58 16.52 3.71
CA ALA A 54 7.39 15.70 3.74
C ALA A 54 7.57 14.37 2.99
N LEU A 55 8.22 14.39 1.82
CA LEU A 55 8.49 13.17 1.06
C LEU A 55 9.56 12.27 1.71
N GLN A 56 10.58 12.87 2.33
CA GLN A 56 11.57 12.13 3.13
C GLN A 56 10.93 11.46 4.34
N GLN A 57 9.95 12.10 4.97
CA GLN A 57 9.20 11.48 6.06
C GLN A 57 8.42 10.26 5.54
N ILE A 58 7.76 10.37 4.38
CA ILE A 58 7.08 9.21 3.78
C ILE A 58 8.07 8.08 3.54
N GLU A 59 9.20 8.34 2.88
CA GLU A 59 10.24 7.32 2.65
C GLU A 59 10.68 6.62 3.94
N ALA A 60 10.80 7.37 5.05
CA ALA A 60 11.12 6.81 6.36
C ALA A 60 9.99 5.94 6.93
N ASP A 61 8.72 6.36 6.76
CA ASP A 61 7.55 5.58 7.19
C ASP A 61 7.48 4.25 6.43
N GLU A 62 7.64 4.29 5.11
CA GLU A 62 7.63 3.10 4.24
C GLU A 62 8.73 2.10 4.64
N PHE A 63 9.91 2.60 5.02
CA PHE A 63 10.99 1.77 5.53
C PHE A 63 10.65 1.10 6.87
N ILE A 64 9.89 1.78 7.74
CA ILE A 64 9.39 1.21 9.00
C ILE A 64 8.33 0.13 8.71
N HIS A 65 7.41 0.40 7.78
CA HIS A 65 6.39 -0.56 7.36
C HIS A 65 7.03 -1.80 6.74
N GLU A 66 8.00 -1.62 5.84
CA GLU A 66 8.76 -2.72 5.23
C GLU A 66 9.42 -3.59 6.31
N GLN A 67 10.14 -3.00 7.25
CA GLN A 67 10.78 -3.75 8.33
C GLN A 67 9.77 -4.52 9.19
N ALA A 68 8.64 -3.91 9.53
CA ALA A 68 7.60 -4.57 10.31
C ALA A 68 7.01 -5.77 9.55
N LEU A 69 6.74 -5.61 8.25
CA LEU A 69 6.24 -6.67 7.39
C LEU A 69 7.28 -7.76 7.12
N GLN A 70 8.57 -7.43 7.05
CA GLN A 70 9.66 -8.40 6.93
C GLN A 70 9.78 -9.25 8.21
N ARG A 71 9.72 -8.62 9.38
CA ARG A 71 9.69 -9.34 10.68
C ARG A 71 8.48 -10.26 10.77
N LEU A 72 7.30 -9.77 10.37
CA LEU A 72 6.10 -10.59 10.27
C LEU A 72 6.33 -11.79 9.32
N GLN A 73 6.88 -11.56 8.13
CA GLN A 73 7.15 -12.62 7.15
C GLN A 73 8.09 -13.71 7.68
N GLN A 74 9.07 -13.37 8.53
CA GLN A 74 9.99 -14.36 9.14
C GLN A 74 9.27 -15.33 10.08
N TRP A 75 8.17 -14.91 10.70
CA TRP A 75 7.37 -15.73 11.62
C TRP A 75 6.30 -16.57 10.90
N LEU A 76 6.02 -16.28 9.64
CA LEU A 76 4.96 -16.90 8.87
C LEU A 76 5.47 -18.11 8.04
N PRO A 77 4.62 -19.13 7.79
CA PRO A 77 4.99 -20.24 6.91
C PRO A 77 5.25 -19.72 5.49
N THR A 78 6.17 -20.32 4.75
CA THR A 78 6.42 -19.90 3.35
C THR A 78 5.41 -20.55 2.39
N PRO A 79 4.61 -19.78 1.61
CA PRO A 79 3.74 -20.35 0.60
C PRO A 79 4.55 -21.03 -0.52
N LYS A 80 4.08 -22.18 -1.00
CA LYS A 80 4.76 -22.94 -2.08
C LYS A 80 4.92 -22.14 -3.37
N ASP A 81 3.97 -21.23 -3.63
CA ASP A 81 3.87 -20.38 -4.82
C ASP A 81 4.31 -18.92 -4.54
N ILE A 82 5.07 -18.65 -3.47
CA ILE A 82 5.49 -17.28 -3.08
C ILE A 82 6.14 -16.48 -4.22
N ARG A 83 6.87 -17.15 -5.12
CA ARG A 83 7.47 -16.50 -6.30
C ARG A 83 6.42 -15.96 -7.26
N HIS A 84 5.34 -16.70 -7.48
CA HIS A 84 4.22 -16.28 -8.32
C HIS A 84 3.51 -15.07 -7.70
N ILE A 85 3.22 -15.13 -6.40
CA ILE A 85 2.61 -14.05 -5.63
C ILE A 85 3.43 -12.75 -5.77
N LYS A 86 4.73 -12.82 -5.47
CA LYS A 86 5.65 -11.67 -5.62
C LYS A 86 5.68 -11.15 -7.05
N ARG A 87 5.68 -12.04 -8.04
CA ARG A 87 5.72 -11.65 -9.46
C ARG A 87 4.47 -10.89 -9.89
N GLN A 88 3.28 -11.28 -9.44
CA GLN A 88 2.04 -10.57 -9.76
C GLN A 88 2.06 -9.15 -9.17
N SER A 89 2.48 -9.00 -7.91
CA SER A 89 2.63 -7.68 -7.28
C SER A 89 3.63 -6.81 -8.04
N GLN A 90 4.81 -7.34 -8.38
CA GLN A 90 5.82 -6.60 -9.15
C GLN A 90 5.30 -6.15 -10.53
N ILE A 91 4.52 -6.99 -11.21
CA ILE A 91 3.90 -6.63 -12.49
C ILE A 91 2.91 -5.48 -12.30
N PHE A 92 2.08 -5.54 -11.26
CA PHE A 92 1.14 -4.46 -10.94
C PHE A 92 1.85 -3.13 -10.69
N TYR A 93 2.85 -3.09 -9.80
CA TYR A 93 3.59 -1.86 -9.50
C TYR A 93 4.41 -1.35 -10.70
N ALA A 94 4.97 -2.25 -11.51
CA ALA A 94 5.64 -1.86 -12.76
C ALA A 94 4.67 -1.25 -13.79
N ARG A 95 3.42 -1.72 -13.86
CA ARG A 95 2.39 -1.12 -14.71
C ARG A 95 1.97 0.24 -14.20
N LEU A 96 1.85 0.42 -12.88
CA LEU A 96 1.54 1.72 -12.26
C LEU A 96 2.52 2.81 -12.73
N HIS A 97 3.82 2.52 -12.67
CA HIS A 97 4.87 3.41 -13.15
C HIS A 97 4.77 3.70 -14.66
N LYS A 98 4.44 2.69 -15.47
CA LYS A 98 4.33 2.86 -16.93
C LYS A 98 3.10 3.66 -17.35
N HIS A 99 2.04 3.68 -16.55
CA HIS A 99 0.78 4.37 -16.89
C HIS A 99 0.82 5.88 -16.64
N SER A 100 1.73 6.35 -15.78
CA SER A 100 1.99 7.79 -15.60
C SER A 100 2.98 8.31 -16.63
N LYS A 101 2.60 9.36 -17.37
CA LYS A 101 3.48 10.06 -18.31
C LYS A 101 4.24 11.20 -17.65
N THR A 102 3.67 11.75 -16.58
CA THR A 102 4.28 12.84 -15.80
C THR A 102 4.40 12.46 -14.33
N ILE A 103 5.28 13.17 -13.63
CA ILE A 103 5.45 13.02 -12.17
C ILE A 103 4.15 13.41 -11.46
N LYS A 104 3.46 14.46 -11.93
CA LYS A 104 2.13 14.84 -11.43
C LYS A 104 1.15 13.67 -11.51
N GLU A 105 1.02 13.04 -12.68
CA GLU A 105 0.14 11.88 -12.86
C GLU A 105 0.55 10.73 -11.95
N HIS A 106 1.85 10.46 -11.82
CA HIS A 106 2.36 9.39 -10.98
C HIS A 106 1.99 9.58 -9.50
N PHE A 107 2.20 10.77 -8.94
CA PHE A 107 1.81 11.08 -7.56
C PHE A 107 0.29 11.11 -7.35
N MET A 108 -0.48 11.45 -8.39
CA MET A 108 -1.94 11.31 -8.35
C MET A 108 -2.37 9.84 -8.34
N LEU A 109 -1.64 8.94 -9.00
CA LEU A 109 -1.87 7.50 -8.94
C LEU A 109 -1.47 6.91 -7.58
N ILE A 110 -0.35 7.34 -7.01
CA ILE A 110 0.08 6.95 -5.65
C ILE A 110 -0.97 7.37 -4.63
N SER A 111 -1.39 8.64 -4.62
CA SER A 111 -2.48 9.12 -3.76
C SER A 111 -3.79 8.33 -3.92
N GLN A 112 -4.04 7.71 -5.08
CA GLN A 112 -5.19 6.82 -5.28
C GLN A 112 -4.94 5.43 -4.70
N LEU A 113 -3.75 4.90 -4.91
CA LEU A 113 -3.35 3.61 -4.39
C LEU A 113 -3.33 3.62 -2.86
N ASP A 114 -2.69 4.59 -2.23
CA ASP A 114 -2.63 4.78 -0.77
C ASP A 114 -4.04 4.86 -0.17
N ALA A 115 -4.97 5.54 -0.86
CA ALA A 115 -6.37 5.59 -0.43
C ALA A 115 -7.06 4.22 -0.49
N CYS A 116 -6.70 3.38 -1.45
CA CYS A 116 -7.14 1.98 -1.49
C CYS A 116 -6.46 1.16 -0.40
N VAL A 117 -5.17 1.38 -0.13
CA VAL A 117 -4.44 0.74 0.96
C VAL A 117 -5.09 1.07 2.31
N CYS A 118 -5.53 2.32 2.55
CA CYS A 118 -6.33 2.66 3.73
C CYS A 118 -7.59 1.76 3.86
N VAL A 119 -8.29 1.49 2.77
CA VAL A 119 -9.47 0.61 2.80
C VAL A 119 -9.07 -0.84 3.12
N ILE A 120 -7.97 -1.33 2.54
CA ILE A 120 -7.45 -2.68 2.81
C ILE A 120 -7.00 -2.79 4.27
N MET A 121 -6.18 -1.87 4.76
CA MET A 121 -5.67 -1.84 6.13
C MET A 121 -6.79 -1.71 7.16
N SER A 122 -7.80 -0.88 6.88
CA SER A 122 -9.00 -0.78 7.74
C SER A 122 -9.75 -2.12 7.83
N ALA A 123 -9.92 -2.82 6.70
CA ALA A 123 -10.57 -4.13 6.68
C ALA A 123 -9.74 -5.19 7.43
N MET A 124 -8.42 -5.19 7.23
CA MET A 124 -7.48 -6.09 7.90
C MET A 124 -7.44 -5.85 9.42
N ALA A 125 -7.34 -4.58 9.86
CA ALA A 125 -7.36 -4.20 11.27
C ALA A 125 -8.67 -4.58 11.97
N GLN A 126 -9.80 -4.48 11.26
CA GLN A 126 -11.10 -4.91 11.78
C GLN A 126 -11.18 -6.43 11.93
N ALA A 127 -10.67 -7.16 10.94
CA ALA A 127 -10.63 -8.62 10.96
C ALA A 127 -9.71 -9.17 12.07
N MET A 128 -8.64 -8.42 12.39
CA MET A 128 -7.68 -8.73 13.45
C MET A 128 -8.03 -8.14 14.83
N ARG A 129 -9.28 -7.72 15.08
CA ARG A 129 -9.66 -7.06 16.35
C ARG A 129 -9.37 -7.84 17.65
N HIS A 130 -9.19 -9.16 17.54
CA HIS A 130 -8.86 -10.04 18.67
C HIS A 130 -7.36 -10.38 18.74
N GLN A 131 -6.55 -9.77 17.88
CA GLN A 131 -5.11 -9.98 17.75
C GLN A 131 -4.42 -8.61 17.86
N PRO A 132 -4.19 -8.10 19.09
CA PRO A 132 -3.79 -6.71 19.34
C PRO A 132 -2.57 -6.27 18.54
N GLU A 133 -1.56 -7.13 18.42
CA GLU A 133 -0.30 -6.86 17.72
C GLU A 133 -0.56 -6.66 16.21
N MET A 134 -1.35 -7.56 15.61
CA MET A 134 -1.73 -7.47 14.18
C MET A 134 -2.65 -6.30 13.90
N GLN A 135 -3.63 -6.07 14.77
CA GLN A 135 -4.50 -4.90 14.64
C GLN A 135 -3.70 -3.61 14.74
N SER A 136 -2.75 -3.52 15.67
CA SER A 136 -1.93 -2.33 15.87
C SER A 136 -1.03 -2.07 14.66
N LEU A 137 -0.41 -3.11 14.09
CA LEU A 137 0.36 -2.99 12.85
C LEU A 137 -0.48 -2.43 11.70
N PHE A 138 -1.65 -3.00 11.43
CA PHE A 138 -2.50 -2.52 10.33
C PHE A 138 -3.09 -1.13 10.58
N LYS A 139 -3.34 -0.76 11.84
CA LYS A 139 -3.75 0.61 12.19
C LYS A 139 -2.62 1.62 12.01
N LEU A 140 -1.39 1.26 12.38
CA LEU A 140 -0.22 2.12 12.16
C LEU A 140 -0.06 2.43 10.68
N ILE A 141 -0.04 1.39 9.83
CA ILE A 141 0.04 1.56 8.37
C ILE A 141 -1.12 2.42 7.87
N LEU A 142 -2.36 2.13 8.31
CA LEU A 142 -3.55 2.92 7.95
C LEU A 142 -3.41 4.43 8.25
N GLU A 143 -2.90 4.78 9.43
CA GLU A 143 -2.77 6.17 9.87
C GLU A 143 -1.73 6.91 9.02
N ASP A 144 -0.61 6.26 8.72
CA ASP A 144 0.44 6.81 7.86
C ASP A 144 -0.04 6.98 6.41
N GLU A 145 -0.70 5.96 5.86
CA GLU A 145 -1.26 5.98 4.50
C GLU A 145 -2.26 7.13 4.30
N ALA A 146 -3.08 7.42 5.32
CA ALA A 146 -4.02 8.55 5.25
C ALA A 146 -3.30 9.90 5.10
N ARG A 147 -2.15 10.05 5.76
CA ARG A 147 -1.27 11.23 5.62
C ARG A 147 -0.55 11.21 4.28
N HIS A 148 -0.06 10.06 3.82
CA HIS A 148 0.59 9.90 2.52
C HIS A 148 -0.34 10.29 1.36
N VAL A 149 -1.61 9.89 1.41
CA VAL A 149 -2.66 10.32 0.46
C VAL A 149 -2.70 11.84 0.31
N TYR A 150 -2.65 12.56 1.44
CA TYR A 150 -2.72 14.02 1.46
C TYR A 150 -1.43 14.63 0.89
N ILE A 151 -0.27 14.21 1.37
CA ILE A 151 1.04 14.74 0.94
C ILE A 151 1.24 14.50 -0.56
N SER A 152 1.02 13.27 -1.05
CA SER A 152 1.15 12.91 -2.47
C SER A 152 0.23 13.76 -3.35
N ARG A 153 -0.98 14.08 -2.89
CA ARG A 153 -1.92 14.94 -3.62
C ARG A 153 -1.50 16.41 -3.63
N VAL A 154 -1.03 16.94 -2.49
CA VAL A 154 -0.53 18.31 -2.40
C VAL A 154 0.71 18.48 -3.27
N HIS A 155 1.62 17.50 -3.22
CA HIS A 155 2.80 17.47 -4.05
C HIS A 155 2.46 17.42 -5.55
N ALA A 156 1.56 16.52 -5.96
CA ALA A 156 1.11 16.49 -7.36
C ALA A 156 0.53 17.83 -7.84
N ARG A 157 -0.21 18.54 -6.97
CA ARG A 157 -0.79 19.86 -7.29
C ARG A 157 0.24 20.99 -7.36
N SER A 158 1.35 20.88 -6.63
CA SER A 158 2.42 21.89 -6.65
C SER A 158 3.28 21.82 -7.92
N LEU A 159 3.24 20.69 -8.63
CA LEU A 159 3.84 20.50 -9.95
C LEU A 159 2.96 21.20 -11.02
N ASN A 160 3.12 22.53 -11.21
CA ASN A 160 2.46 23.37 -12.24
C ASN A 160 2.43 22.68 -13.63
N SER A 161 1.31 22.37 -14.31
CA SER A 161 0.12 23.12 -14.81
C SER A 161 0.14 23.58 -16.28
N HIS A 162 1.09 23.11 -17.11
CA HIS A 162 1.03 23.28 -18.57
C HIS A 162 0.46 22.10 -19.35
N GLU A 163 0.26 20.94 -18.72
CA GLU A 163 -0.39 19.81 -19.38
C GLU A 163 -1.85 19.76 -18.99
N SER A 164 -2.72 19.86 -20.01
CA SER A 164 -4.15 19.61 -19.86
C SER A 164 -4.34 18.28 -19.12
N ASP A 165 -5.12 18.30 -18.03
CA ASP A 165 -5.60 17.10 -17.32
C ASP A 165 -6.50 16.28 -18.27
N ASN A 166 -5.90 15.66 -19.29
CA ASN A 166 -6.56 14.68 -20.11
C ASN A 166 -6.57 13.38 -19.30
N ASN A 167 -7.51 13.37 -18.37
CA ASN A 167 -7.81 12.34 -17.39
C ASN A 167 -8.09 11.01 -18.11
N ARG A 168 -7.03 10.30 -18.52
CA ARG A 168 -7.15 8.88 -18.81
C ARG A 168 -7.31 8.21 -17.48
N HIS A 169 -8.55 7.80 -17.18
CA HIS A 169 -8.87 6.95 -16.06
C HIS A 169 -7.91 5.76 -16.08
N SER A 170 -6.92 5.77 -15.18
CA SER A 170 -6.18 4.56 -14.92
C SER A 170 -7.18 3.56 -14.38
N ASP A 171 -7.13 2.35 -14.93
CA ASP A 171 -7.91 1.24 -14.44
C ASP A 171 -7.34 0.70 -13.10
N LEU A 172 -6.71 1.58 -12.30
CA LEU A 172 -5.94 1.25 -11.10
C LEU A 172 -6.78 0.46 -10.11
N HIS A 173 -8.02 0.89 -9.86
CA HIS A 173 -8.90 0.24 -8.90
C HIS A 173 -9.27 -1.19 -9.35
N ASN A 174 -9.57 -1.38 -10.64
CA ASN A 174 -9.86 -2.72 -11.18
C ASN A 174 -8.60 -3.59 -11.24
N GLN A 175 -7.45 -3.05 -11.61
CA GLN A 175 -6.16 -3.77 -11.58
C GLN A 175 -5.78 -4.18 -10.16
N LEU A 176 -6.04 -3.32 -9.17
CA LEU A 176 -5.84 -3.64 -7.77
C LEU A 176 -6.81 -4.73 -7.32
N ILE A 177 -8.09 -4.65 -7.68
CA ILE A 177 -9.08 -5.71 -7.39
C ILE A 177 -8.67 -7.03 -8.05
N GLU A 178 -8.16 -7.01 -9.28
CA GLU A 178 -7.65 -8.19 -9.99
C GLU A 178 -6.48 -8.81 -9.22
N LEU A 179 -5.51 -8.00 -8.79
CA LEU A 179 -4.39 -8.45 -7.97
C LEU A 179 -4.87 -9.04 -6.63
N LEU A 180 -5.73 -8.34 -5.89
CA LEU A 180 -6.24 -8.81 -4.61
C LEU A 180 -7.10 -10.08 -4.76
N SER A 181 -7.77 -10.24 -5.90
CA SER A 181 -8.59 -11.41 -6.20
C SER A 181 -7.77 -12.69 -6.32
N THR A 182 -6.48 -12.62 -6.68
CA THR A 182 -5.62 -13.81 -6.70
C THR A 182 -5.44 -14.41 -5.30
N GLU A 183 -5.57 -13.59 -4.26
CA GLU A 183 -5.45 -13.98 -2.86
C GLU A 183 -6.78 -13.87 -2.08
N LYS A 184 -7.92 -13.91 -2.78
CA LYS A 184 -9.26 -13.80 -2.17
C LYS A 184 -9.49 -14.81 -1.04
N GLN A 185 -9.00 -16.05 -1.22
CA GLN A 185 -9.11 -17.09 -0.19
C GLN A 185 -8.34 -16.74 1.09
N ALA A 186 -7.16 -16.12 0.95
CA ALA A 186 -6.38 -15.68 2.10
C ALA A 186 -7.12 -14.57 2.87
N PHE A 187 -7.69 -13.58 2.19
CA PHE A 187 -8.53 -12.57 2.85
C PHE A 187 -9.70 -13.21 3.61
N ASN A 188 -10.42 -14.14 2.99
CA ASN A 188 -11.56 -14.81 3.62
C ASN A 188 -11.13 -15.63 4.86
N ALA A 189 -9.99 -16.31 4.81
CA ALA A 189 -9.42 -17.05 5.94
C ALA A 189 -9.06 -16.14 7.13
N LEU A 190 -8.77 -14.86 6.87
CA LEU A 190 -8.61 -13.85 7.91
C LEU A 190 -9.95 -13.24 8.38
N ASN A 191 -11.09 -13.69 7.86
CA ASN A 191 -12.42 -13.12 8.07
C ASN A 191 -12.62 -11.72 7.45
N VAL A 192 -11.84 -11.36 6.43
CA VAL A 192 -12.08 -10.16 5.63
C VAL A 192 -13.17 -10.42 4.61
N ASN A 193 -14.24 -9.64 4.64
CA ASN A 193 -15.30 -9.70 3.63
C ASN A 193 -14.82 -9.08 2.31
N THR A 194 -14.32 -9.92 1.41
CA THR A 194 -13.74 -9.51 0.12
C THR A 194 -14.76 -8.81 -0.80
N SER A 195 -16.03 -9.21 -0.77
CA SER A 195 -17.08 -8.53 -1.53
C SER A 195 -17.29 -7.09 -1.06
N LEU A 196 -17.32 -6.85 0.26
CA LEU A 196 -17.43 -5.50 0.83
C LEU A 196 -16.16 -4.69 0.58
N LEU A 197 -14.98 -5.32 0.72
CA LEU A 197 -13.69 -4.68 0.44
C LEU A 197 -13.63 -4.17 -1.00
N PHE A 198 -13.92 -5.02 -1.99
CA PHE A 198 -13.85 -4.65 -3.40
C PHE A 198 -14.89 -3.59 -3.76
N LYS A 199 -16.12 -3.70 -3.23
CA LYS A 199 -17.15 -2.65 -3.39
C LYS A 199 -16.67 -1.29 -2.88
N ARG A 200 -15.99 -1.25 -1.72
CA ARG A 200 -15.43 0.01 -1.18
C ARG A 200 -14.33 0.60 -2.06
N ILE A 201 -13.48 -0.24 -2.65
CA ILE A 201 -12.46 0.19 -3.62
C ILE A 201 -13.12 0.75 -4.89
N GLU A 202 -14.18 0.11 -5.40
CA GLU A 202 -14.96 0.63 -6.53
C GLU A 202 -15.64 1.97 -6.20
N GLU A 203 -16.19 2.12 -5.00
CA GLU A 203 -16.80 3.37 -4.53
C GLU A 203 -15.79 4.53 -4.46
N LEU A 204 -14.52 4.27 -4.09
CA LEU A 204 -13.46 5.27 -4.16
C LEU A 204 -13.21 5.74 -5.60
N ALA A 205 -13.20 4.81 -6.56
CA ALA A 205 -13.05 5.13 -7.98
C ALA A 205 -14.18 6.06 -8.46
N LEU A 206 -15.42 5.78 -8.05
CA LEU A 206 -16.59 6.58 -8.43
C LEU A 206 -16.58 7.97 -7.81
N LYS A 207 -16.20 8.11 -6.53
CA LYS A 207 -16.12 9.41 -5.85
C LYS A 207 -15.12 10.34 -6.55
N ARG A 208 -14.01 9.80 -7.06
CA ARG A 208 -13.01 10.60 -7.78
C ARG A 208 -13.42 10.99 -9.20
N LYS A 209 -14.31 10.23 -9.86
CA LYS A 209 -14.88 10.68 -11.15
C LYS A 209 -15.80 11.89 -11.02
N ARG A 210 -16.28 12.19 -9.80
CA ARG A 210 -17.23 13.27 -9.51
C ARG A 210 -16.56 14.51 -8.89
N ALA A 211 -15.28 14.44 -8.55
CA ALA A 211 -14.50 15.49 -7.89
C ALA A 211 -13.55 16.15 -8.89
#